data_AF-A0A564Q152-F1
#
_entry.id   AF-A0A564Q152-F1
#
_cell.length_a   1.000
_cell.length_b   1.000
_cell.length_c   1.000
_cell.angle_alpha   90.00
_cell.angle_beta   90.00
_cell.angle_gamma   90.00
#
_symmetry.space_group_name_H-M   'P 1'
#
loop_
_entity.id
_entity.type
_entity.pdbx_description
1 polymer ?
#
loop_
_entity_poly.entity_id
_entity_poly.type
_entity_poly.pdbx_seq_one_letter_code
_entity_poly.pdbx_strand_id
1 'polypeptide(L)'
;MREALSESLEALWLYSTIMVPSIVTALLITAIVPIVVTFMLLGVAVGGMGGILVALVVGALVLIVVETIIFGMYPPMTRDVMGGKEVDLRGAFREVTSRAKSLIGASMLIALIVILLIIAGGTTELVVASLNSWIVVAVAGIGFTIVGVIFAVWFWYVIPAVMLSDASAVGAISASKSFTKGKFWGTFLFILTMAALVALSALFTWIPSIGRVIQFLLLIPISALWGIVPSYIYLKYSE
;
A
#
# COMPACT_ATOMS: atom_id res chain seq x y z
N MET A 1 8.38 12.88 -12.05
CA MET A 1 8.69 11.58 -11.41
C MET A 1 10.14 11.47 -10.98
N ARG A 2 11.11 11.62 -11.90
CA ARG A 2 12.55 11.54 -11.60
C ARG A 2 12.98 12.53 -10.50
N GLU A 3 12.56 13.78 -10.61
CA GLU A 3 12.85 14.81 -9.61
C GLU A 3 12.30 14.43 -8.24
N ALA A 4 11.01 14.10 -8.14
CA ALA A 4 10.40 13.66 -6.89
C ALA A 4 11.11 12.44 -6.26
N LEU A 5 11.58 11.49 -7.07
CA LEU A 5 12.33 10.34 -6.57
C LEU A 5 13.70 10.77 -6.02
N SER A 6 14.43 11.64 -6.73
CA SER A 6 15.73 12.17 -6.30
C SER A 6 15.62 12.92 -4.97
N GLU A 7 14.64 13.83 -4.89
CA GLU A 7 14.36 14.63 -3.70
C GLU A 7 13.91 13.77 -2.52
N SER A 8 13.11 12.73 -2.78
CA SER A 8 12.69 11.77 -1.75
C SER A 8 13.87 10.93 -1.23
N LEU A 9 14.82 10.56 -2.10
CA LEU A 9 16.05 9.86 -1.70
C LEU A 9 16.96 10.75 -0.86
N GLU A 10 17.10 12.02 -1.25
CA GLU A 10 17.85 13.00 -0.47
C GLU A 10 17.21 13.23 0.91
N ALA A 11 15.87 13.35 0.96
CA ALA A 11 15.11 13.45 2.20
C ALA A 11 15.36 12.24 3.13
N LEU A 12 15.40 11.02 2.59
CA LEU A 12 15.69 9.81 3.36
C LEU A 12 17.10 9.81 3.95
N TRP A 13 18.06 10.36 3.20
CA TRP A 13 19.45 10.46 3.64
C TRP A 13 19.66 11.53 4.70
N LEU A 14 19.02 12.68 4.56
CA LEU A 14 19.20 13.83 5.44
C LEU A 14 18.34 13.74 6.71
N TYR A 15 17.14 13.16 6.62
CA TYR A 15 16.16 13.15 7.71
C TYR A 15 15.84 11.72 8.14
N SER A 16 16.68 11.14 9.01
CA SER A 16 16.49 9.77 9.51
C SER A 16 15.12 9.52 10.15
N THR A 17 14.54 10.55 10.77
CA THR A 17 13.19 10.56 11.35
C THR A 17 12.10 10.17 10.33
N ILE A 18 12.30 10.46 9.04
CA ILE A 18 11.34 10.12 7.99
C ILE A 18 11.22 8.60 7.74
N MET A 19 12.20 7.82 8.20
CA MET A 19 12.20 6.36 8.11
C MET A 19 11.46 5.69 9.28
N VAL A 20 11.07 6.41 10.33
CA VAL A 20 10.40 5.79 11.49
C VAL A 20 9.12 5.05 11.10
N PRO A 21 8.20 5.63 10.29
CA PRO A 21 7.01 4.90 9.84
C PRO A 21 7.36 3.61 9.07
N SER A 22 8.38 3.62 8.21
CA SER A 22 8.75 2.41 7.45
C SER A 22 9.43 1.35 8.31
N ILE A 23 10.17 1.74 9.34
CA ILE A 23 10.69 0.78 10.34
C ILE A 23 9.52 0.08 11.04
N VAL A 24 8.50 0.84 11.46
CA VAL A 24 7.30 0.28 12.09
C VAL A 24 6.56 -0.65 11.12
N THR A 25 6.36 -0.24 9.86
CA THR A 25 5.76 -1.09 8.83
C THR A 25 6.57 -2.36 8.60
N ALA A 26 7.88 -2.27 8.45
CA ALA A 26 8.74 -3.43 8.23
C ALA A 26 8.68 -4.42 9.41
N LEU A 27 8.66 -3.91 10.65
CA LEU A 27 8.48 -4.74 11.86
C LEU A 27 7.12 -5.42 11.89
N LEU A 28 6.05 -4.68 11.56
CA LEU A 28 4.69 -5.22 11.51
C LEU A 28 4.55 -6.30 10.45
N ILE A 29 5.03 -6.06 9.22
CA ILE A 29 5.00 -7.06 8.14
C ILE A 29 5.76 -8.31 8.58
N THR A 30 6.97 -8.15 9.13
CA THR A 30 7.81 -9.28 9.56
C THR A 30 7.18 -10.08 10.71
N ALA A 31 6.45 -9.42 11.62
CA ALA A 31 5.81 -10.07 12.76
C ALA A 31 4.43 -10.67 12.42
N ILE A 32 3.61 -9.97 11.63
CA ILE A 32 2.21 -10.33 11.36
C ILE A 32 2.10 -11.40 10.28
N VAL A 33 2.92 -11.34 9.22
CA VAL A 33 2.84 -12.31 8.12
C VAL A 33 3.00 -13.76 8.61
N PRO A 34 3.98 -14.10 9.47
CA PRO A 34 4.07 -15.44 10.04
C PRO A 34 2.82 -15.86 10.82
N ILE A 35 2.25 -14.94 11.61
CA ILE A 35 1.04 -15.20 12.39
C ILE A 35 -0.14 -15.53 11.47
N VAL A 36 -0.36 -14.73 10.43
CA VAL A 36 -1.42 -14.96 9.43
C VAL A 36 -1.23 -16.31 8.74
N VAL A 37 -0.01 -16.65 8.33
CA VAL A 37 0.31 -17.95 7.72
C VAL A 37 0.06 -19.10 8.68
N THR A 38 0.42 -18.97 9.96
CA THR A 38 0.13 -20.00 10.97
C THR A 38 -1.37 -20.22 11.14
N PHE A 39 -2.18 -19.15 11.21
CA PHE A 39 -3.64 -19.27 11.29
C PHE A 39 -4.26 -19.87 10.02
N MET A 40 -3.74 -19.54 8.83
CA MET A 40 -4.14 -20.19 7.58
C MET A 40 -3.90 -21.71 7.65
N LEU A 41 -2.69 -22.12 8.00
CA LEU A 41 -2.32 -23.54 8.11
C LEU A 41 -3.16 -24.27 9.16
N LEU A 42 -3.43 -23.63 10.29
CA LEU A 42 -4.30 -24.17 11.33
C LEU A 42 -5.72 -24.37 10.79
N GLY A 43 -6.30 -23.38 10.13
CA GLY A 43 -7.63 -23.48 9.57
C GLY A 43 -7.77 -24.56 8.48
N VAL A 44 -6.74 -24.76 7.67
CA VAL A 44 -6.66 -25.89 6.72
C VAL A 44 -6.68 -27.22 7.47
N ALA A 45 -5.91 -27.34 8.56
CA ALA A 45 -5.83 -28.55 9.36
C ALA A 45 -7.14 -28.93 10.06
N VAL A 46 -7.96 -27.95 10.49
CA VAL A 46 -9.29 -28.19 11.11
C VAL A 46 -10.43 -28.31 10.09
N GLY A 47 -10.15 -28.27 8.77
CA GLY A 47 -11.16 -28.43 7.71
C GLY A 47 -12.19 -27.30 7.61
N GLY A 48 -11.95 -26.17 8.27
CA GLY A 48 -12.91 -25.07 8.38
C GLY A 48 -12.62 -23.93 7.41
N MET A 49 -13.03 -24.05 6.14
CA MET A 49 -12.88 -22.97 5.14
C MET A 49 -13.51 -21.63 5.60
N GLY A 50 -14.61 -21.68 6.35
CA GLY A 50 -15.26 -20.48 6.90
C GLY A 50 -14.40 -19.75 7.94
N GLY A 51 -13.71 -20.48 8.82
CA GLY A 51 -12.82 -19.90 9.83
C GLY A 51 -11.57 -19.26 9.22
N ILE A 52 -11.00 -19.90 8.18
CA ILE A 52 -9.87 -19.35 7.41
C ILE A 52 -10.26 -18.01 6.77
N LEU A 53 -11.39 -17.97 6.08
CA LEU A 53 -11.85 -16.77 5.38
C LEU A 53 -12.11 -15.61 6.35
N VAL A 54 -12.76 -15.87 7.50
CA VAL A 54 -13.00 -14.84 8.51
C VAL A 54 -11.70 -14.30 9.08
N ALA A 55 -10.74 -15.17 9.44
CA ALA A 55 -9.44 -14.76 9.95
C ALA A 55 -8.65 -13.91 8.93
N LEU A 56 -8.71 -14.27 7.65
CA LEU A 56 -8.06 -13.53 6.58
C LEU A 56 -8.66 -12.17 6.33
N VAL A 57 -9.99 -12.09 6.27
CA VAL A 57 -10.68 -10.82 6.05
C VAL A 57 -10.43 -9.88 7.23
N VAL A 58 -10.62 -10.35 8.46
CA VAL A 58 -10.41 -9.52 9.66
C VAL A 58 -8.95 -9.09 9.77
N GLY A 59 -8.00 -10.02 9.56
CA GLY A 59 -6.58 -9.72 9.58
C GLY A 59 -6.17 -8.69 8.52
N ALA A 60 -6.67 -8.84 7.29
CA ALA A 60 -6.43 -7.88 6.21
C ALA A 60 -7.00 -6.50 6.54
N LEU A 61 -8.22 -6.41 7.07
CA LEU A 61 -8.83 -5.13 7.44
C LEU A 61 -8.05 -4.42 8.56
N VAL A 62 -7.60 -5.16 9.58
CA VAL A 62 -6.76 -4.59 10.64
C VAL A 62 -5.44 -4.07 10.08
N LEU A 63 -4.79 -4.85 9.22
CA LEU A 63 -3.54 -4.44 8.56
C LEU A 63 -3.74 -3.18 7.72
N ILE A 64 -4.82 -3.11 6.93
CA ILE A 64 -5.15 -1.93 6.12
C ILE A 64 -5.30 -0.70 7.01
N VAL A 65 -6.00 -0.81 8.14
CA VAL A 65 -6.17 0.32 9.08
C VAL A 65 -4.84 0.76 9.65
N VAL A 66 -4.01 -0.18 10.11
CA VAL A 66 -2.71 0.11 10.72
C VAL A 66 -1.76 0.73 9.69
N GLU A 67 -1.62 0.13 8.51
CA GLU A 67 -0.80 0.67 7.43
C GLU A 67 -1.29 2.05 7.01
N THR A 68 -2.59 2.24 6.88
CA THR A 68 -3.17 3.53 6.53
C THR A 68 -2.76 4.63 7.50
N ILE A 69 -2.76 4.34 8.82
CA ILE A 69 -2.32 5.29 9.85
C ILE A 69 -0.83 5.57 9.69
N ILE A 70 0.00 4.54 9.53
CA ILE A 70 1.46 4.68 9.42
C ILE A 70 1.82 5.49 8.16
N PHE A 71 1.27 5.12 7.01
CA PHE A 71 1.51 5.81 5.75
C PHE A 71 0.90 7.21 5.73
N GLY A 72 -0.18 7.45 6.47
CA GLY A 72 -0.76 8.77 6.69
C GLY A 72 0.20 9.77 7.32
N MET A 73 1.27 9.32 7.99
CA MET A 73 2.26 10.21 8.58
C MET A 73 3.20 10.81 7.53
N TYR A 74 3.36 10.19 6.36
CA TYR A 74 4.30 10.67 5.34
C TYR A 74 3.95 12.04 4.76
N PRO A 75 2.68 12.37 4.42
CA PRO A 75 2.32 13.68 3.91
C PRO A 75 2.77 14.87 4.80
N PRO A 76 2.41 14.95 6.10
CA PRO A 76 2.87 16.05 6.95
C PRO A 76 4.40 16.04 7.16
N MET A 77 5.03 14.87 7.28
CA MET A 77 6.48 14.77 7.43
C MET A 77 7.22 15.24 6.17
N THR A 78 6.68 14.93 4.99
CA THR A 78 7.24 15.36 3.70
C THR A 78 7.04 16.88 3.52
N ARG A 79 5.91 17.42 3.98
CA ARG A 79 5.67 18.87 4.02
C ARG A 79 6.73 19.59 4.88
N ASP A 80 7.08 19.03 6.04
CA ASP A 80 8.12 19.60 6.91
C ASP A 80 9.49 19.58 6.22
N VAL A 81 9.87 18.46 5.61
CA VAL A 81 11.13 18.33 4.86
C VAL A 81 11.20 19.33 3.70
N MET A 82 10.13 19.42 2.89
CA MET A 82 10.07 20.38 1.77
C MET A 82 10.14 21.84 2.24
N GLY A 83 9.65 22.12 3.46
CA GLY A 83 9.75 23.43 4.10
C GLY A 83 11.10 23.70 4.80
N GLY A 84 12.06 22.77 4.73
CA GLY A 84 13.34 22.87 5.45
C GLY A 84 13.19 22.85 6.98
N LYS A 85 12.11 22.26 7.50
CA LYS A 85 11.82 22.16 8.92
C LYS A 85 12.26 20.81 9.48
N GLU A 86 12.52 20.77 10.78
CA GLU A 86 12.67 19.49 11.47
C GLU A 86 11.38 18.67 11.39
N VAL A 87 11.52 17.37 11.16
CA VAL A 87 10.39 16.45 11.02
C VAL A 87 9.76 16.18 12.38
N ASP A 88 8.54 16.69 12.60
CA ASP A 88 7.80 16.45 13.85
C ASP A 88 6.93 15.18 13.75
N LEU A 89 7.46 14.05 14.22
CA LEU A 89 6.72 12.78 14.28
C LEU A 89 5.46 12.87 15.13
N ARG A 90 5.49 13.61 16.24
CA ARG A 90 4.35 13.71 17.16
C ARG A 90 3.26 14.56 16.53
N GLY A 91 3.63 15.65 15.88
CA GLY A 91 2.75 16.48 15.05
C GLY A 91 2.11 15.67 13.93
N ALA A 92 2.92 14.93 13.15
CA ALA A 92 2.44 14.07 12.08
C ALA A 92 1.44 13.03 12.57
N PHE A 93 1.74 12.33 13.67
CA PHE A 93 0.83 11.34 14.25
C PHE A 93 -0.48 11.99 14.76
N ARG A 94 -0.39 13.19 15.35
CA ARG A 94 -1.58 13.95 15.80
C ARG A 94 -2.46 14.37 14.61
N GLU A 95 -1.86 14.76 13.50
CA GLU A 95 -2.58 15.13 12.27
C GLU A 95 -3.24 13.90 11.63
N VAL A 96 -2.57 12.75 11.63
CA VAL A 96 -3.19 11.49 11.15
C VAL A 96 -4.36 11.08 12.03
N THR A 97 -4.20 11.14 13.35
CA THR A 97 -5.25 10.72 14.29
C THR A 97 -6.46 11.65 14.24
N SER A 98 -6.28 12.95 14.01
CA SER A 98 -7.40 13.88 13.80
C SER A 98 -8.16 13.58 12.49
N ARG A 99 -7.46 13.08 11.46
CA ARG A 99 -8.03 12.71 10.16
C ARG A 99 -8.39 11.23 10.03
N ALA A 100 -8.19 10.43 11.08
CA ALA A 100 -8.28 8.96 11.03
C ALA A 100 -9.60 8.45 10.46
N LYS A 101 -10.73 9.11 10.77
CA LYS A 101 -12.04 8.73 10.23
C LYS A 101 -12.11 8.82 8.70
N SER A 102 -11.63 9.92 8.13
CA SER A 102 -11.61 10.12 6.68
C SER A 102 -10.62 9.15 6.02
N LEU A 103 -9.46 8.99 6.64
CA LEU A 103 -8.38 8.15 6.13
C LEU A 103 -8.77 6.66 6.11
N ILE A 104 -9.31 6.15 7.23
CA ILE A 104 -9.84 4.78 7.33
C ILE A 104 -11.02 4.62 6.37
N GLY A 105 -11.95 5.58 6.31
CA GLY A 105 -13.09 5.53 5.39
C GLY A 105 -12.65 5.39 3.92
N ALA A 106 -11.67 6.18 3.50
CA ALA A 106 -11.16 6.13 2.13
C ALA A 106 -10.41 4.82 1.83
N SER A 107 -9.51 4.40 2.73
CA SER A 107 -8.77 3.14 2.58
C SER A 107 -9.67 1.92 2.59
N MET A 108 -10.71 1.89 3.44
CA MET A 108 -11.68 0.80 3.49
C MET A 108 -12.53 0.72 2.22
N LEU A 109 -12.94 1.86 1.66
CA LEU A 109 -13.65 1.89 0.37
C LEU A 109 -12.79 1.30 -0.75
N ILE A 110 -11.51 1.67 -0.82
CA ILE A 110 -10.58 1.12 -1.82
C ILE A 110 -10.39 -0.38 -1.58
N ALA A 111 -10.14 -0.78 -0.33
CA ALA A 111 -9.97 -2.18 0.02
C ALA A 111 -11.19 -3.02 -0.36
N LEU A 112 -12.40 -2.52 -0.10
CA LEU A 112 -13.64 -3.19 -0.48
C LEU A 112 -13.74 -3.36 -2.00
N ILE A 113 -13.42 -2.32 -2.78
CA ILE A 113 -13.40 -2.40 -4.25
C ILE A 113 -12.43 -3.49 -4.71
N VAL A 114 -11.22 -3.53 -4.14
CA VAL A 114 -10.20 -4.53 -4.49
C VAL A 114 -10.66 -5.94 -4.10
N ILE A 115 -11.21 -6.13 -2.90
CA ILE A 115 -11.74 -7.42 -2.45
C ILE A 115 -12.86 -7.90 -3.38
N LEU A 116 -13.79 -7.02 -3.76
CA LEU A 116 -14.87 -7.36 -4.69
C LEU A 116 -14.34 -7.76 -6.07
N LEU A 117 -13.30 -7.07 -6.57
CA LEU A 117 -12.65 -7.44 -7.83
C LEU A 117 -11.99 -8.83 -7.75
N ILE A 118 -11.33 -9.14 -6.62
CA ILE A 118 -10.73 -10.47 -6.39
C ILE A 118 -11.80 -11.55 -6.33
N ILE A 119 -12.91 -11.32 -5.61
CA ILE A 119 -14.02 -12.29 -5.52
C ILE A 119 -14.67 -12.48 -6.89
N ALA A 120 -14.93 -11.40 -7.62
CA ALA A 120 -15.49 -11.46 -8.96
C ALA A 120 -14.55 -12.21 -9.94
N GLY A 121 -13.24 -11.97 -9.85
CA GLY A 121 -12.23 -12.69 -10.62
C GLY A 121 -12.19 -14.17 -10.30
N GLY A 122 -12.03 -14.52 -9.02
CA GLY A 122 -11.92 -15.91 -8.56
C GLY A 122 -13.19 -16.73 -8.83
N THR A 123 -14.38 -16.15 -8.67
CA THR A 123 -15.64 -16.83 -9.01
C THR A 123 -15.78 -17.07 -10.50
N THR A 124 -15.37 -16.12 -11.34
CA THR A 124 -15.36 -16.27 -12.80
C THR A 124 -14.37 -17.35 -13.23
N GLU A 125 -13.15 -17.35 -12.67
CA GLU A 125 -12.14 -18.38 -12.95
C GLU A 125 -12.61 -19.78 -12.53
N LEU A 126 -13.26 -19.92 -11.37
CA LEU A 126 -13.77 -21.20 -10.88
C LEU A 126 -14.88 -21.77 -11.78
N VAL A 127 -15.84 -20.91 -12.18
CA VAL A 127 -16.92 -21.29 -13.10
C VAL A 127 -16.35 -21.67 -14.46
N VAL A 128 -15.38 -20.92 -14.97
CA VAL A 128 -14.79 -21.20 -16.28
C VAL A 128 -13.86 -22.41 -16.26
N ALA A 129 -13.13 -22.66 -15.17
CA ALA A 129 -12.37 -23.88 -14.99
C ALA A 129 -13.29 -25.12 -14.98
N SER A 130 -14.51 -24.99 -14.42
CA SER A 130 -15.53 -26.05 -14.53
C SER A 130 -16.02 -26.30 -15.96
N LEU A 131 -15.85 -25.32 -16.86
CA LEU A 131 -16.11 -25.45 -18.31
C LEU A 131 -14.90 -26.02 -19.08
N ASN A 132 -13.81 -26.36 -18.39
CA ASN A 132 -12.58 -26.94 -18.93
C ASN A 132 -11.91 -26.12 -20.06
N SER A 133 -12.13 -24.79 -20.06
CA SER A 133 -11.59 -23.89 -21.07
C SER A 133 -10.52 -22.97 -20.49
N TRP A 134 -9.27 -23.41 -20.57
CA TRP A 134 -8.10 -22.69 -20.06
C TRP A 134 -7.93 -21.29 -20.69
N ILE A 135 -8.38 -21.11 -21.94
CA ILE A 135 -8.34 -19.81 -22.64
C ILE A 135 -9.24 -18.80 -21.93
N VAL A 136 -10.45 -19.21 -21.56
CA VAL A 136 -11.42 -18.30 -20.93
C VAL A 136 -10.96 -17.97 -19.50
N VAL A 137 -10.34 -18.91 -18.77
CA VAL A 137 -9.74 -18.65 -17.44
C VAL A 137 -8.63 -17.59 -17.58
N ALA A 138 -7.73 -17.76 -18.55
CA ALA A 138 -6.63 -16.83 -18.78
C ALA A 138 -7.13 -15.42 -19.15
N VAL A 139 -8.12 -15.33 -20.05
CA VAL A 139 -8.71 -14.03 -20.45
C VAL A 139 -9.40 -13.34 -19.27
N ALA A 140 -10.16 -14.08 -18.46
CA ALA A 140 -10.81 -13.54 -17.27
C ALA A 140 -9.77 -13.00 -16.27
N GLY A 141 -8.78 -13.81 -15.90
CA GLY A 141 -7.75 -13.42 -14.93
C GLY A 141 -6.94 -12.19 -15.38
N ILE A 142 -6.58 -12.13 -16.67
CA ILE A 142 -5.92 -10.94 -17.24
C ILE A 142 -6.82 -9.71 -17.15
N GLY A 143 -8.10 -9.84 -17.50
CA GLY A 143 -9.06 -8.74 -17.43
C GLY A 143 -9.20 -8.16 -16.03
N PHE A 144 -9.39 -9.01 -15.02
CA PHE A 144 -9.49 -8.57 -13.63
C PHE A 144 -8.19 -7.94 -13.11
N THR A 145 -7.04 -8.50 -13.49
CA THR A 145 -5.73 -7.95 -13.14
C THR A 145 -5.56 -6.54 -13.71
N ILE A 146 -5.90 -6.33 -14.98
CA ILE A 146 -5.83 -5.01 -15.63
C ILE A 146 -6.70 -4.01 -14.88
N VAL A 147 -7.94 -4.38 -14.53
CA VAL A 147 -8.85 -3.49 -13.78
C VAL A 147 -8.28 -3.17 -12.41
N GLY A 148 -7.77 -4.15 -11.66
CA GLY A 148 -7.16 -3.94 -10.36
C GLY A 148 -5.97 -2.97 -10.42
N VAL A 149 -5.10 -3.12 -11.42
CA VAL A 149 -3.97 -2.22 -11.66
C VAL A 149 -4.44 -0.80 -11.96
N ILE A 150 -5.45 -0.61 -12.81
CA ILE A 150 -6.00 0.73 -13.13
C ILE A 150 -6.50 1.42 -11.86
N PHE A 151 -7.21 0.69 -11.00
CA PHE A 151 -7.72 1.22 -9.74
C PHE A 151 -6.59 1.57 -8.76
N ALA A 152 -5.59 0.70 -8.63
CA ALA A 152 -4.42 0.96 -7.79
C ALA A 152 -3.69 2.25 -8.22
N VAL A 153 -3.57 2.47 -9.53
CA VAL A 153 -2.97 3.71 -10.08
C VAL A 153 -3.85 4.92 -9.74
N TRP A 154 -5.16 4.89 -10.05
CA TRP A 154 -6.07 6.03 -9.82
C TRP A 154 -6.17 6.46 -8.36
N PHE A 155 -6.07 5.51 -7.43
CA PHE A 155 -6.24 5.76 -6.00
C PHE A 155 -4.92 5.80 -5.23
N TRP A 156 -3.79 5.83 -5.93
CA TRP A 156 -2.46 5.88 -5.33
C TRP A 156 -2.24 7.09 -4.42
N TYR A 157 -2.86 8.23 -4.74
CA TYR A 157 -2.70 9.48 -4.02
C TYR A 157 -3.81 9.74 -2.99
N VAL A 158 -4.60 8.73 -2.62
CA VAL A 158 -5.71 8.93 -1.67
C VAL A 158 -5.21 9.34 -0.28
N ILE A 159 -4.15 8.72 0.23
CA ILE A 159 -3.55 9.08 1.52
C ILE A 159 -3.12 10.56 1.54
N PRO A 160 -2.25 11.03 0.61
CA PRO A 160 -1.88 12.45 0.60
C PRO A 160 -3.08 13.36 0.32
N ALA A 161 -4.06 12.96 -0.51
CA ALA A 161 -5.27 13.74 -0.70
C ALA A 161 -6.05 13.94 0.60
N VAL A 162 -6.32 12.87 1.37
CA VAL A 162 -7.00 12.98 2.68
C VAL A 162 -6.22 13.88 3.64
N MET A 163 -4.90 13.71 3.69
CA MET A 163 -4.05 14.41 4.64
C MET A 163 -3.87 15.89 4.32
N LEU A 164 -3.86 16.27 3.03
CA LEU A 164 -3.45 17.60 2.60
C LEU A 164 -4.60 18.49 2.10
N SER A 165 -5.76 17.92 1.73
CA SER A 165 -6.84 18.69 1.07
C SER A 165 -8.10 18.92 1.92
N ASP A 166 -8.08 18.65 3.23
CA ASP A 166 -9.25 18.72 4.12
C ASP A 166 -10.51 17.98 3.64
N ALA A 167 -10.32 17.05 2.70
CA ALA A 167 -11.41 16.36 2.05
C ALA A 167 -11.98 15.22 2.92
N SER A 168 -13.30 15.04 2.80
CA SER A 168 -13.96 13.81 3.24
C SER A 168 -13.45 12.59 2.46
N ALA A 169 -13.69 11.38 2.95
CA ALA A 169 -13.21 10.16 2.31
C ALA A 169 -13.56 10.07 0.81
N VAL A 170 -14.79 10.40 0.45
CA VAL A 170 -15.26 10.42 -0.94
C VAL A 170 -14.61 11.55 -1.74
N GLY A 171 -14.45 12.73 -1.12
CA GLY A 171 -13.76 13.86 -1.73
C GLY A 171 -12.31 13.52 -2.08
N ALA A 172 -11.59 12.87 -1.18
CA ALA A 172 -10.20 12.47 -1.39
C ALA A 172 -10.04 11.39 -2.47
N ILE A 173 -10.98 10.45 -2.56
CA ILE A 173 -11.04 9.45 -3.66
C ILE A 173 -11.19 10.16 -5.01
N SER A 174 -12.11 11.13 -5.11
CA SER A 174 -12.30 11.93 -6.32
C SER A 174 -11.06 12.75 -6.67
N ALA A 175 -10.46 13.41 -5.67
CA ALA A 175 -9.25 14.22 -5.81
C ALA A 175 -8.04 13.39 -6.26
N SER A 176 -7.83 12.20 -5.70
CA SER A 176 -6.77 11.29 -6.15
C SER A 176 -6.97 10.90 -7.61
N LYS A 177 -8.21 10.53 -8.00
CA LYS A 177 -8.51 10.14 -9.38
C LYS A 177 -8.29 11.28 -10.35
N SER A 178 -8.75 12.50 -10.04
CA SER A 178 -8.55 13.67 -10.90
C SER A 178 -7.06 14.02 -11.03
N PHE A 179 -6.33 14.02 -9.91
CA PHE A 179 -4.90 14.29 -9.87
C PHE A 179 -4.07 13.29 -10.70
N THR A 180 -4.47 12.02 -10.68
CA THR A 180 -3.75 10.93 -11.37
C THR A 180 -3.93 10.95 -12.88
N LYS A 181 -5.04 11.48 -13.41
CA LYS A 181 -5.34 11.44 -14.87
C LYS A 181 -4.18 11.95 -15.73
N GLY A 182 -3.52 13.04 -15.33
CA GLY A 182 -2.37 13.61 -16.06
C GLY A 182 -1.03 12.91 -15.80
N LYS A 183 -0.98 11.96 -14.85
CA LYS A 183 0.25 11.34 -14.35
C LYS A 183 0.21 9.80 -14.38
N PHE A 184 -0.84 9.23 -14.99
CA PHE A 184 -1.17 7.80 -14.92
C PHE A 184 0.02 6.88 -15.18
N TRP A 185 0.72 7.07 -16.30
CA TRP A 185 1.87 6.23 -16.67
C TRP A 185 3.05 6.39 -15.72
N GLY A 186 3.31 7.60 -15.24
CA GLY A 186 4.37 7.84 -14.26
C GLY A 186 4.08 7.13 -12.94
N THR A 187 2.84 7.23 -12.46
CA THR A 187 2.37 6.53 -11.26
C THR A 187 2.41 5.02 -11.45
N PHE A 188 1.92 4.50 -12.58
CA PHE A 188 1.97 3.08 -12.91
C PHE A 188 3.40 2.52 -12.91
N LEU A 189 4.33 3.18 -13.60
CA LEU A 189 5.73 2.76 -13.63
C LEU A 189 6.36 2.77 -12.24
N PHE A 190 6.00 3.73 -11.38
CA PHE A 190 6.49 3.77 -10.02
C PHE A 190 5.95 2.62 -9.17
N ILE A 191 4.64 2.34 -9.24
CA ILE A 191 4.02 1.19 -8.57
C ILE A 191 4.73 -0.09 -9.01
N LEU A 192 4.92 -0.26 -10.33
CA LEU A 192 5.60 -1.43 -10.89
C LEU A 192 7.06 -1.53 -10.40
N THR A 193 7.79 -0.41 -10.37
CA THR A 193 9.17 -0.37 -9.89
C THR A 193 9.24 -0.77 -8.41
N MET A 194 8.38 -0.20 -7.58
CA MET A 194 8.37 -0.52 -6.16
C MET A 194 7.95 -1.98 -5.91
N ALA A 195 6.95 -2.49 -6.64
CA ALA A 195 6.56 -3.89 -6.60
C ALA A 195 7.71 -4.83 -7.00
N ALA A 196 8.47 -4.47 -8.05
CA ALA A 196 9.66 -5.20 -8.46
C ALA A 196 10.76 -5.19 -7.39
N LEU A 197 10.98 -4.07 -6.70
CA LEU A 197 11.93 -3.98 -5.58
C LEU A 197 11.51 -4.85 -4.40
N VAL A 198 10.22 -4.85 -4.04
CA VAL A 198 9.68 -5.74 -3.01
C VAL A 198 9.86 -7.21 -3.41
N ALA A 199 9.54 -7.58 -4.65
CA ALA A 199 9.74 -8.94 -5.16
C ALA A 199 11.22 -9.35 -5.16
N LEU A 200 12.12 -8.45 -5.56
CA LEU A 200 13.56 -8.68 -5.50
C LEU A 200 14.05 -8.87 -4.06
N SER A 201 13.53 -8.07 -3.11
CA SER A 201 13.85 -8.23 -1.68
C SER A 201 13.39 -9.59 -1.14
N ALA A 202 12.29 -10.14 -1.65
CA ALA A 202 11.80 -11.46 -1.26
C ALA A 202 12.73 -12.60 -1.72
N LEU A 203 13.56 -12.40 -2.75
CA LEU A 203 14.56 -13.41 -3.13
C LEU A 203 15.58 -13.69 -2.01
N PHE A 204 15.80 -12.73 -1.11
CA PHE A 204 16.69 -12.94 0.03
C PHE A 204 16.12 -13.93 1.06
N THR A 205 14.81 -14.18 1.11
CA THR A 205 14.24 -15.16 2.06
C THR A 205 14.71 -16.58 1.82
N TRP A 206 15.25 -16.86 0.64
CA TRP A 206 15.82 -18.15 0.26
C TRP A 206 17.21 -18.39 0.86
N ILE A 207 17.87 -17.35 1.39
CA ILE A 207 19.15 -17.46 2.08
C ILE A 207 18.88 -17.79 3.56
N PRO A 208 19.28 -18.98 4.05
CA PRO A 208 19.05 -19.36 5.45
C PRO A 208 19.70 -18.37 6.42
N SER A 209 19.05 -18.16 7.57
CA SER A 209 19.52 -17.36 8.71
C SER A 209 19.63 -15.85 8.48
N ILE A 210 20.38 -15.39 7.46
CA ILE A 210 20.66 -13.97 7.23
C ILE A 210 19.71 -13.31 6.23
N GLY A 211 19.08 -14.10 5.37
CA GLY A 211 18.20 -13.60 4.30
C GLY A 211 17.05 -12.72 4.78
N ARG A 212 16.42 -13.11 5.90
CA ARG A 212 15.33 -12.31 6.51
C ARG A 212 15.82 -10.97 7.07
N VAL A 213 17.04 -10.92 7.60
CA VAL A 213 17.64 -9.68 8.10
C VAL A 213 17.91 -8.74 6.93
N ILE A 214 18.48 -9.26 5.83
CA ILE A 214 18.72 -8.47 4.61
C ILE A 214 17.40 -7.96 4.04
N GLN A 215 16.39 -8.82 3.92
CA GLN A 215 15.06 -8.41 3.45
C GLN A 215 14.47 -7.31 4.34
N PHE A 216 14.50 -7.48 5.66
CA PHE A 216 14.01 -6.47 6.60
C PHE A 216 14.69 -5.12 6.39
N LEU A 217 16.03 -5.11 6.26
CA LEU A 217 16.79 -3.88 6.02
C LEU A 217 16.47 -3.23 4.67
N LEU A 218 16.20 -4.02 3.63
CA LEU A 218 15.81 -3.50 2.31
C LEU A 218 14.38 -2.94 2.31
N LEU A 219 13.47 -3.52 3.08
CA LEU A 219 12.07 -3.07 3.14
C LEU A 219 11.93 -1.67 3.77
N ILE A 220 12.84 -1.26 4.65
CA ILE A 220 12.80 0.08 5.29
C ILE A 220 12.87 1.21 4.25
N PRO A 221 13.91 1.33 3.41
CA PRO A 221 13.97 2.39 2.41
C PRO A 221 12.92 2.23 1.31
N ILE A 222 12.59 1.00 0.90
CA ILE A 222 11.54 0.74 -0.11
C ILE A 222 10.18 1.24 0.39
N SER A 223 9.80 0.87 1.61
CA SER A 223 8.54 1.31 2.22
C SER A 223 8.52 2.81 2.48
N ALA A 224 9.67 3.42 2.78
CA ALA A 224 9.72 4.86 2.98
C ALA A 224 9.50 5.62 1.66
N LEU A 225 10.15 5.18 0.57
CA LEU A 225 9.91 5.73 -0.76
C LEU A 225 8.46 5.57 -1.21
N TRP A 226 7.83 4.43 -0.86
CA TRP A 226 6.42 4.17 -1.13
C TRP A 226 5.48 5.23 -0.54
N GLY A 227 5.84 5.84 0.61
CA GLY A 227 5.06 6.89 1.24
C GLY A 227 5.48 8.32 0.89
N ILE A 228 6.79 8.59 0.85
CA ILE A 228 7.33 9.95 0.63
C ILE A 228 7.11 10.40 -0.81
N VAL A 229 7.43 9.55 -1.81
CA VAL A 229 7.34 9.93 -3.22
C VAL A 229 5.94 10.40 -3.62
N PRO A 230 4.84 9.67 -3.30
CA PRO A 230 3.51 10.16 -3.63
C PRO A 230 3.14 11.43 -2.84
N SER A 231 3.60 11.55 -1.59
CA SER A 231 3.39 12.76 -0.78
C SER A 231 4.05 13.99 -1.38
N TYR A 232 5.31 13.86 -1.81
CA TYR A 232 6.09 14.92 -2.45
C TYR A 232 5.45 15.33 -3.78
N ILE A 233 5.08 14.36 -4.62
CA ILE A 233 4.40 14.62 -5.89
C ILE A 233 3.08 15.35 -5.66
N TYR A 234 2.30 14.93 -4.66
CA TYR A 234 1.03 15.59 -4.36
C TYR A 234 1.27 17.03 -3.91
N LEU A 235 2.11 17.25 -2.89
CA LEU A 235 2.45 18.59 -2.39
C LEU A 235 2.97 19.55 -3.47
N LYS A 236 3.83 19.05 -4.38
CA LYS A 236 4.47 19.89 -5.41
C LYS A 236 3.56 20.24 -6.58
N TYR A 237 2.57 19.41 -6.89
CA TYR A 237 1.81 19.52 -8.14
C TYR A 237 0.29 19.53 -7.93
N SER A 238 -0.21 19.67 -6.70
CA SER A 238 -1.64 19.77 -6.39
C SER A 238 -2.19 21.19 -6.45
N GLU A 239 -1.32 22.19 -6.64
CA GLU A 239 -1.68 23.59 -6.89
C GLU A 239 -2.06 23.83 -8.36
#